data_AF-A0A2N5GPN4-F1
#
_entry.id   AF-A0A2N5GPN4-F1
#
_cell.length_a   1.000
_cell.length_b   1.000
_cell.length_c   1.000
_cell.angle_alpha   90.00
_cell.angle_beta   90.00
_cell.angle_gamma   90.00
#
_symmetry.space_group_name_H-M   'P 1'
#
loop_
_entity.id
_entity.type
_entity.pdbx_description
1 polymer ?
#
loop_
_entity_poly.entity_id
_entity_poly.type
_entity_poly.pdbx_seq_one_letter_code
_entity_poly.pdbx_strand_id
1 'polypeptide(L)'
;MKVFAVFLYVFMALLWILGGLMHLWTVYIAYTIGGWFWGLVSLFFPVISEIVLAFVSWGNSGFQAPYIQWLIVLVVLWIVYYVVAGMASGVEARTQKYQG
;
A
#
# COMPACT_ATOMS: atom_id res chain seq x y z
N MET A 1 -3.79 20.74 16.05
CA MET A 1 -2.86 20.20 15.01
C MET A 1 -2.01 19.04 15.52
N LYS A 2 -1.37 19.11 16.70
CA LYS A 2 -0.51 18.01 17.22
C LYS A 2 -1.18 16.62 17.26
N VAL A 3 -2.41 16.52 17.78
CA VAL A 3 -3.15 15.23 17.87
C VAL A 3 -3.43 14.64 16.48
N PHE A 4 -3.81 15.49 15.52
CA PHE A 4 -4.10 15.07 14.16
C PHE A 4 -2.83 14.61 13.42
N ALA A 5 -1.69 15.28 13.63
CA ALA A 5 -0.41 14.84 13.10
C ALA A 5 -0.02 13.45 13.66
N VAL A 6 -0.17 13.22 14.97
CA VAL A 6 0.06 11.90 15.58
C VAL A 6 -0.81 10.81 14.94
N PHE A 7 -2.09 11.10 14.71
CA PHE A 7 -2.99 10.18 14.03
C PHE A 7 -2.48 9.83 12.61
N LEU A 8 -2.06 10.81 11.82
CA LEU A 8 -1.50 10.57 10.50
C LEU A 8 -0.21 9.74 10.53
N TYR A 9 0.67 9.93 11.52
CA TYR A 9 1.87 9.12 11.67
C TYR A 9 1.55 7.67 12.05
N VAL A 10 0.62 7.46 12.97
CA VAL A 10 0.18 6.10 13.35
C VAL A 10 -0.47 5.41 12.15
N PHE A 11 -1.34 6.12 11.42
CA PHE A 11 -1.98 5.57 10.24
C PHE A 11 -0.96 5.23 9.14
N MET A 12 0.04 6.09 8.90
CA MET A 12 1.14 5.81 7.97
C MET A 12 1.92 4.55 8.38
N ALA A 13 2.22 4.39 9.67
CA ALA A 13 2.91 3.19 10.16
C ALA A 13 2.09 1.92 9.91
N LEU A 14 0.77 1.97 10.14
CA LEU A 14 -0.12 0.85 9.82
C LEU A 14 -0.16 0.53 8.32
N LEU A 15 -0.14 1.54 7.44
CA LEU A 15 -0.08 1.33 5.99
C LEU A 15 1.21 0.66 5.55
N TRP A 16 2.35 1.04 6.14
CA TRP A 16 3.61 0.36 5.86
C TRP A 16 3.61 -1.09 6.32
N ILE A 17 3.02 -1.39 7.49
CA ILE A 17 2.87 -2.76 7.98
C ILE A 17 1.97 -3.56 7.03
N LEU A 18 0.82 -3.03 6.65
CA LEU A 18 -0.09 -3.69 5.72
C LEU A 18 0.55 -3.88 4.33
N GLY A 19 1.30 -2.90 3.83
CA GLY A 19 2.08 -3.02 2.60
C GLY A 19 3.13 -4.12 2.70
N GLY A 20 3.88 -4.18 3.80
CA GLY A 20 4.85 -5.25 4.06
C GLY A 20 4.19 -6.64 4.12
N LEU A 21 3.01 -6.76 4.74
CA LEU A 21 2.26 -8.01 4.80
C LEU A 21 1.73 -8.43 3.42
N MET A 22 1.22 -7.48 2.62
CA MET A 22 0.80 -7.75 1.23
C MET A 22 1.99 -8.17 0.37
N HIS A 23 3.16 -7.58 0.58
CA HIS A 23 4.38 -7.99 -0.11
C HIS A 23 4.80 -9.42 0.28
N LEU A 24 4.78 -9.76 1.57
CA LEU A 24 5.08 -11.12 2.02
C LEU A 24 4.08 -12.14 1.46
N TRP A 25 2.80 -11.78 1.35
CA TRP A 25 1.80 -12.62 0.69
C TRP A 25 2.10 -12.79 -0.81
N THR A 26 2.52 -11.72 -1.50
CA THR A 26 2.97 -11.76 -2.89
C THR A 26 4.16 -12.70 -3.07
N VAL A 27 5.17 -12.61 -2.19
CA VAL A 27 6.32 -13.54 -2.17
C VAL A 27 5.87 -14.99 -1.97
N TYR A 28 4.92 -15.22 -1.06
CA TYR A 28 4.36 -16.55 -0.85
C TYR A 28 3.67 -17.09 -2.10
N ILE A 29 2.84 -16.29 -2.77
CA ILE A 29 2.18 -16.70 -4.02
C ILE A 29 3.21 -16.96 -5.13
N ALA A 30 4.23 -16.11 -5.28
CA ALA A 30 5.30 -16.32 -6.25
C ALA A 30 6.05 -17.63 -5.99
N TYR A 31 6.30 -17.94 -4.72
CA TYR A 31 6.91 -19.21 -4.30
C TYR A 31 6.03 -20.42 -4.62
N THR A 32 4.73 -20.36 -4.37
CA THR A 32 3.84 -21.51 -4.61
C THR A 32 3.59 -21.79 -6.08
N ILE A 33 3.62 -20.77 -6.95
CA ILE A 33 3.37 -20.91 -8.39
C ILE A 33 4.68 -21.20 -9.15
N GLY A 34 5.76 -20.48 -8.83
CA GLY A 34 7.03 -20.53 -9.56
C GLY A 34 8.18 -21.24 -8.86
N GLY A 35 8.03 -21.57 -7.56
CA GLY A 35 9.09 -22.15 -6.75
C GLY A 35 10.04 -21.12 -6.14
N TRP A 36 11.11 -21.62 -5.50
CA TRP A 36 12.02 -20.83 -4.66
C TRP A 36 12.67 -19.63 -5.37
N PHE A 37 13.04 -19.80 -6.64
CA PHE A 37 13.69 -18.74 -7.43
C PHE A 37 12.76 -17.53 -7.59
N TRP A 38 11.50 -17.76 -7.97
CA TRP A 38 10.52 -16.68 -8.14
C TRP A 38 10.08 -16.06 -6.81
N GLY A 39 10.03 -16.84 -5.73
CA GLY A 39 9.86 -16.30 -4.38
C GLY A 39 10.99 -15.34 -3.99
N LEU A 40 12.25 -15.71 -4.26
CA LEU A 40 13.41 -14.87 -3.99
C LEU A 40 13.42 -13.61 -4.85
N VAL A 41 13.15 -13.72 -6.15
CA VAL A 41 13.02 -12.56 -7.05
C VAL A 41 11.92 -11.62 -6.53
N SER A 42 10.76 -12.16 -6.17
CA SER A 42 9.67 -11.34 -5.61
C SER A 42 10.13 -10.55 -4.39
N LEU A 43 10.90 -11.16 -3.47
CA LEU A 43 11.35 -10.51 -2.23
C LEU A 43 12.06 -9.17 -2.47
N PHE A 44 12.87 -9.08 -3.54
CA PHE A 44 13.66 -7.89 -3.87
C PHE A 44 12.95 -6.90 -4.81
N PHE A 45 11.82 -7.29 -5.42
CA PHE A 45 11.09 -6.47 -6.39
C PHE A 45 9.61 -6.28 -5.98
N PRO A 46 9.32 -5.72 -4.79
CA PRO A 46 7.98 -5.72 -4.19
C PRO A 46 6.87 -5.20 -5.07
N VAL A 47 7.03 -3.97 -5.57
CA VAL A 47 5.98 -3.33 -6.37
C VAL A 47 5.77 -4.07 -7.70
N ILE A 48 6.86 -4.53 -8.32
CA ILE A 48 6.79 -5.22 -9.61
C ILE A 48 6.12 -6.59 -9.45
N SER A 49 6.50 -7.35 -8.43
CA SER A 49 5.91 -8.67 -8.19
C SER A 49 4.44 -8.57 -7.79
N GLU A 50 4.05 -7.56 -7.02
CA GLU A 50 2.64 -7.27 -6.71
C GLU A 50 1.82 -6.99 -7.97
N ILE A 51 2.32 -6.14 -8.87
CA ILE A 51 1.65 -5.83 -10.14
C ILE A 51 1.52 -7.09 -11.00
N VAL A 52 2.59 -7.87 -11.16
CA VAL A 52 2.58 -9.09 -11.96
C VAL A 52 1.59 -10.10 -11.41
N LEU A 53 1.62 -10.37 -10.10
CA LEU A 53 0.71 -11.33 -9.48
C LEU A 53 -0.73 -10.81 -9.42
N ALA A 54 -0.96 -9.50 -9.43
CA ALA A 54 -2.28 -8.94 -9.58
C ALA A 54 -2.85 -9.28 -10.97
N PHE A 55 -2.09 -9.09 -12.05
CA PHE A 55 -2.54 -9.47 -13.39
C PHE A 55 -2.79 -10.97 -13.52
N VAL A 56 -1.90 -11.81 -12.95
CA VAL A 56 -2.07 -13.27 -12.95
C VAL A 56 -3.31 -13.68 -12.16
N SER A 57 -3.49 -13.18 -10.94
CA SER A 57 -4.64 -13.50 -10.09
C SER A 57 -5.96 -13.03 -10.70
N TRP A 58 -5.94 -11.87 -11.36
CA TRP A 58 -7.07 -11.37 -12.11
C TRP A 58 -7.43 -12.27 -13.30
N GLY A 59 -6.44 -12.72 -14.07
CA GLY A 59 -6.68 -13.63 -15.20
C GLY A 59 -7.34 -14.94 -14.76
N ASN A 60 -7.01 -15.43 -13.56
CA ASN A 60 -7.52 -16.71 -13.04
C ASN A 60 -8.88 -16.60 -12.32
N SER A 61 -9.13 -15.51 -11.60
CA SER A 61 -10.31 -15.40 -10.71
C SER A 61 -10.96 -14.02 -10.68
N GLY A 62 -10.49 -13.08 -11.51
CA GLY A 62 -10.98 -11.71 -11.61
C GLY A 62 -10.96 -10.97 -10.27
N PHE A 63 -11.95 -10.10 -10.07
CA PHE A 63 -12.16 -9.35 -8.83
C PHE A 63 -12.54 -10.20 -7.62
N GLN A 64 -12.88 -11.47 -7.80
CA GLN A 64 -13.24 -12.36 -6.70
C GLN A 64 -12.02 -12.97 -6.01
N ALA A 65 -10.82 -12.80 -6.59
CA ALA A 65 -9.58 -13.20 -5.94
C ALA A 65 -9.37 -12.39 -4.64
N PRO A 66 -9.25 -13.05 -3.47
CA PRO A 66 -9.02 -12.36 -2.20
C PRO A 66 -7.77 -11.47 -2.24
N TYR A 67 -6.71 -11.94 -2.90
CA TYR A 67 -5.49 -11.16 -3.12
C TYR A 67 -5.76 -9.82 -3.80
N ILE A 68 -6.58 -9.81 -4.86
CA ILE A 68 -6.96 -8.59 -5.59
C ILE A 68 -7.77 -7.65 -4.73
N GLN A 69 -8.74 -8.17 -3.97
CA GLN A 69 -9.59 -7.37 -3.09
C GLN A 69 -8.74 -6.66 -2.03
N TRP A 70 -7.83 -7.37 -1.38
CA TRP A 70 -6.94 -6.79 -0.38
C TRP A 70 -5.92 -5.81 -0.96
N LEU A 71 -5.40 -6.08 -2.16
CA LEU A 71 -4.54 -5.15 -2.87
C LEU A 71 -5.28 -3.84 -3.21
N ILE A 72 -6.53 -3.93 -3.66
CA ILE A 72 -7.39 -2.75 -3.91
C ILE A 72 -7.60 -1.97 -2.62
N VAL A 73 -7.96 -2.65 -1.52
CA VAL A 73 -8.13 -2.00 -0.20
C VAL A 73 -6.86 -1.27 0.20
N LEU A 74 -5.69 -1.91 0.09
CA LEU A 74 -4.41 -1.29 0.41
C LEU A 74 -4.15 -0.04 -0.44
N VAL A 75 -4.34 -0.12 -1.75
CA VAL A 75 -4.17 1.02 -2.68
C VAL A 75 -5.12 2.17 -2.32
N VAL A 76 -6.39 1.87 -2.04
CA VAL A 76 -7.38 2.89 -1.63
C VAL A 76 -6.94 3.56 -0.33
N LEU A 77 -6.45 2.81 0.65
CA LEU A 77 -5.98 3.38 1.92
C LEU A 77 -4.76 4.29 1.72
N TRP A 78 -3.82 3.93 0.85
CA TRP A 78 -2.69 4.79 0.48
C TRP A 78 -3.15 6.09 -0.18
N ILE A 79 -4.09 6.01 -1.12
CA ILE A 79 -4.67 7.19 -1.78
C ILE A 79 -5.33 8.11 -0.73
N VAL A 80 -6.16 7.55 0.15
CA VAL A 80 -6.82 8.31 1.22
C VAL A 80 -5.80 9.00 2.12
N TYR A 81 -4.72 8.30 2.51
CA TYR A 81 -3.64 8.89 3.29
C TYR A 81 -3.03 10.11 2.60
N TYR A 82 -2.62 9.97 1.33
CA TYR A 82 -1.99 11.07 0.60
C TYR A 82 -2.93 12.26 0.38
N VAL A 83 -4.21 12.01 0.11
CA VAL A 83 -5.22 13.07 -0.02
C VAL A 83 -5.36 13.84 1.29
N VAL A 84 -5.55 13.15 2.41
CA VAL A 84 -5.73 13.78 3.72
C VAL A 84 -4.47 14.53 4.17
N ALA A 85 -3.29 13.92 4.00
CA ALA A 85 -2.02 14.55 4.33
C ALA A 85 -1.77 15.80 3.46
N GLY A 86 -2.09 15.73 2.16
CA GLY A 86 -2.01 16.85 1.24
C GLY A 86 -2.92 18.01 1.66
N MET A 87 -4.18 17.72 1.99
CA MET A 87 -5.12 18.73 2.51
C MET A 87 -4.61 19.39 3.79
N ALA A 88 -4.10 18.59 4.74
CA ALA A 88 -3.57 19.08 6.00
C ALA A 88 -2.39 20.06 5.81
N SER A 89 -1.43 19.69 4.95
CA SER A 89 -0.29 20.55 4.62
C SER A 89 -0.72 21.88 3.98
N GLY A 90 -1.76 21.85 3.14
CA GLY A 90 -2.32 23.04 2.51
C GLY A 90 -3.00 24.00 3.51
N VAL A 91 -3.62 23.49 4.57
CA VAL A 91 -4.21 24.31 5.64
C VAL A 91 -3.12 24.96 6.50
N GLU A 92 -2.09 24.21 6.85
CA GLU A 92 -0.95 24.72 7.64
C GLU A 92 -0.23 25.85 6.90
N ALA A 93 0.05 25.68 5.61
CA ALA A 93 0.70 26.69 4.78
C ALA A 93 -0.10 28.00 4.71
N ARG A 94 -1.43 27.92 4.60
CA ARG A 94 -2.30 29.12 4.60
C ARG A 94 -2.28 29.81 5.95
N THR A 95 -2.31 29.05 7.05
CA THR A 95 -2.34 29.61 8.41
C THR A 95 -1.08 30.41 8.70
N GLN A 96 0.09 29.90 8.32
CA GLN A 96 1.37 30.59 8.48
C GLN A 96 1.43 31.92 7.71
N LYS A 97 0.85 31.97 6.49
CA LYS A 97 0.82 33.18 5.66
C LYS A 97 0.03 34.34 6.30
N TYR A 98 -0.99 34.05 7.11
CA TYR A 98 -1.80 35.09 7.77
C TYR A 98 -1.27 35.49 9.16
N GLN A 99 -0.27 34.78 9.69
CA GLN A 99 0.34 35.04 11.00
C GLN A 99 1.72 35.70 10.92
N GLY A 100 2.26 35.89 9.71
CA GLY A 100 3.53 36.55 9.44
C GLY A 100 3.38 37.95 8.88
#